data_AF-A0A811K3T4-F1
#
_entry.id   AF-A0A811K3T4-F1
#
_cell.length_a   1.000
_cell.length_b   1.000
_cell.length_c   1.000
_cell.angle_alpha   90.00
_cell.angle_beta   90.00
_cell.angle_gamma   90.00
#
_symmetry.space_group_name_H-M   'P 1'
#
loop_
_entity.id
_entity.type
_entity.pdbx_description
1 polymer ?
#
loop_
_entity_poly.entity_id
_entity_poly.type
_entity_poly.pdbx_seq_one_letter_code
_entity_poly.pdbx_strand_id
1 'polypeptide(L)'
;MFEHLFAAHRTTGLKICLKPVRSASLYVMTGHRNPYYVVPFRNYMFKEIEQYKQVFGVPARLPSNGERVLSQPGTIRAQSFLAHIQLKHPEWLEVTSRFLWKRLWVQDKSLLEEEDFKEVISELSLPSTIPLKPDFDSLSKLKANETEAVKAGAFATPFCIVDNEFESAGYHGVDRWPIVAKQAGLDKVHRGFYSLKVFNHLFDKALEASG
;
A
#
# COMPACT_ATOMS: atom_id res chain seq x y z
N MET A 1 -7.18 -1.27 -3.38
CA MET A 1 -7.41 -0.66 -2.04
C MET A 1 -6.75 0.70 -1.89
N PHE A 2 -5.41 0.84 -1.85
CA PHE A 2 -4.72 2.13 -1.66
C PHE A 2 -5.28 3.26 -2.56
N GLU A 3 -5.27 3.06 -3.89
CA GLU A 3 -5.75 4.10 -4.80
C GLU A 3 -7.24 4.39 -4.66
N HIS A 4 -8.03 3.40 -4.26
CA HIS A 4 -9.48 3.58 -4.11
C HIS A 4 -9.80 4.41 -2.87
N LEU A 5 -9.09 4.14 -1.76
CA LEU A 5 -9.21 4.94 -0.56
C LEU A 5 -8.83 6.39 -0.88
N PHE A 6 -7.66 6.63 -1.48
CA PHE A 6 -7.23 8.00 -1.79
C PHE A 6 -8.10 8.71 -2.84
N ALA A 7 -8.69 7.98 -3.80
CA ALA A 7 -9.72 8.55 -4.67
C ALA A 7 -10.99 8.95 -3.88
N ALA A 8 -11.42 8.12 -2.94
CA ALA A 8 -12.53 8.45 -2.04
C ALA A 8 -12.19 9.66 -1.15
N HIS A 9 -11.00 9.72 -0.57
CA HIS A 9 -10.54 10.87 0.22
C HIS A 9 -10.66 12.18 -0.56
N ARG A 10 -10.16 12.22 -1.80
CA ARG A 10 -10.25 13.40 -2.67
C ARG A 10 -11.67 13.80 -3.05
N THR A 11 -12.59 12.84 -3.16
CA THR A 11 -13.95 13.09 -3.69
C THR A 11 -15.00 13.29 -2.60
N THR A 12 -14.80 12.73 -1.41
CA THR A 12 -15.78 12.74 -0.32
C THR A 12 -15.26 13.36 0.98
N GLY A 13 -13.95 13.61 1.08
CA GLY A 13 -13.31 14.05 2.32
C GLY A 13 -13.08 12.93 3.33
N LEU A 14 -13.23 11.65 2.93
CA LEU A 14 -12.94 10.50 3.78
C LEU A 14 -11.54 10.63 4.40
N LYS A 15 -11.42 10.65 5.73
CA LYS A 15 -10.11 10.74 6.39
C LYS A 15 -9.36 9.42 6.27
N ILE A 16 -8.10 9.48 5.84
CA ILE A 16 -7.22 8.31 5.71
C ILE A 16 -6.01 8.49 6.61
N CYS A 17 -5.72 7.46 7.41
CA CYS A 17 -4.45 7.33 8.12
C CYS A 17 -3.62 6.22 7.47
N LEU A 18 -2.66 6.59 6.63
CA LEU A 18 -1.78 5.64 5.99
C LEU A 18 -0.66 5.20 6.96
N LYS A 19 -0.51 3.89 7.12
CA LYS A 19 0.48 3.29 8.03
C LYS A 19 1.38 2.31 7.27
N PRO A 20 2.65 2.68 7.01
CA PRO A 20 3.64 1.76 6.49
C PRO A 20 3.84 0.56 7.42
N VAL A 21 3.88 -0.64 6.85
CA VAL A 21 4.06 -1.91 7.55
C VAL A 21 4.86 -2.87 6.66
N ARG A 22 5.60 -3.80 7.26
CA ARG A 22 6.24 -4.90 6.50
C ARG A 22 5.39 -6.16 6.60
N SER A 23 4.93 -6.68 5.46
CA SER A 23 4.19 -7.94 5.40
C SER A 23 5.00 -9.08 6.04
N ALA A 24 6.32 -9.12 5.81
CA ALA A 24 7.23 -10.07 6.45
C ALA A 24 7.18 -10.04 8.00
N SER A 25 7.00 -8.86 8.61
CA SER A 25 6.87 -8.73 10.07
C SER A 25 5.53 -9.28 10.54
N LEU A 26 4.44 -8.99 9.82
CA LEU A 26 3.11 -9.53 10.14
C LEU A 26 3.11 -11.07 10.11
N TYR A 27 3.76 -11.66 9.10
CA TYR A 27 3.93 -13.11 8.98
C TYR A 27 4.63 -13.71 10.20
N VAL A 28 5.75 -13.11 10.62
CA VAL A 28 6.51 -13.55 11.81
C VAL A 28 5.68 -13.39 13.09
N MET A 29 5.02 -12.24 13.26
CA MET A 29 4.26 -11.94 14.48
C MET A 29 3.00 -12.79 14.65
N THR A 30 2.42 -13.28 13.55
CA THR A 30 1.17 -14.06 13.56
C THR A 30 1.38 -15.55 13.30
N GLY A 31 2.60 -15.98 12.96
CA GLY A 31 2.88 -17.35 12.51
C GLY A 31 2.32 -17.66 11.11
N HIS A 32 1.79 -16.66 10.40
CA HIS A 32 1.31 -16.84 9.02
C HIS A 32 2.48 -17.12 8.08
N ARG A 33 2.38 -18.18 7.27
CA ARG A 33 3.45 -18.53 6.33
C ARG A 33 3.51 -17.50 5.20
N ASN A 34 4.70 -16.97 4.91
CA ASN A 34 4.87 -16.06 3.78
C ASN A 34 4.37 -16.72 2.48
N PRO A 35 3.36 -16.12 1.81
CA PRO A 35 2.81 -16.58 0.54
C PRO A 35 3.84 -16.92 -0.54
N TYR A 36 4.98 -16.21 -0.58
CA TYR A 36 6.05 -16.47 -1.53
C TYR A 36 6.62 -17.89 -1.41
N TYR A 37 6.70 -18.44 -0.19
CA TYR A 37 7.23 -19.79 0.08
C TYR A 37 6.18 -20.90 -0.03
N VAL A 38 4.97 -20.58 -0.46
CA VAL A 38 3.91 -21.54 -0.77
C VAL A 38 3.76 -21.58 -2.29
N VAL A 39 4.53 -22.45 -2.96
CA VAL A 39 4.70 -22.43 -4.43
C VAL A 39 3.37 -22.38 -5.22
N PRO A 40 2.34 -23.20 -4.91
CA PRO A 40 1.06 -23.10 -5.63
C PRO A 40 0.39 -21.73 -5.47
N PHE A 41 0.44 -21.18 -4.25
CA PHE A 41 -0.15 -19.87 -3.93
C PHE A 41 0.64 -18.72 -4.59
N ARG A 42 1.98 -18.77 -4.57
CA ARG A 42 2.84 -17.81 -5.29
C ARG A 42 2.51 -17.77 -6.78
N ASN A 43 2.42 -18.94 -7.41
CA ASN A 43 2.13 -19.03 -8.84
C ASN A 43 0.71 -18.53 -9.16
N TYR A 44 -0.24 -18.70 -8.25
CA TYR A 44 -1.58 -18.13 -8.35
C TYR A 44 -1.54 -16.59 -8.27
N MET A 45 -0.88 -16.02 -7.26
CA MET A 45 -0.74 -14.55 -7.12
C MET A 45 -0.10 -13.90 -8.36
N PHE A 46 0.91 -14.54 -8.96
CA PHE A 46 1.55 -14.01 -10.17
C PHE A 46 0.60 -13.95 -11.37
N LYS A 47 -0.36 -14.88 -11.48
CA LYS A 47 -1.41 -14.82 -12.50
C LYS A 47 -2.44 -13.74 -12.19
N GLU A 48 -2.78 -13.54 -10.92
CA GLU A 48 -3.71 -12.48 -10.50
C GLU A 48 -3.20 -11.08 -10.82
N ILE A 49 -1.88 -10.83 -10.77
CA ILE A 49 -1.31 -9.53 -11.14
C ILE A 49 -1.74 -9.13 -12.57
N GLU A 50 -1.71 -10.07 -13.53
CA GLU A 50 -2.15 -9.79 -14.90
C GLU A 50 -3.67 -9.56 -15.00
N GLN A 51 -4.46 -10.26 -14.17
CA GLN A 51 -5.90 -10.04 -14.11
C GLN A 51 -6.23 -8.66 -13.52
N TYR A 52 -5.54 -8.24 -12.46
CA TYR A 52 -5.72 -6.92 -11.86
C TYR A 52 -5.38 -5.79 -12.81
N LYS A 53 -4.42 -5.98 -13.71
CA LYS A 53 -4.15 -5.02 -14.79
C LYS A 53 -5.35 -4.83 -15.72
N GLN A 54 -6.05 -5.91 -16.07
CA GLN A 54 -7.25 -5.84 -16.92
C GLN A 54 -8.44 -5.20 -16.19
N VAL A 55 -8.61 -5.49 -14.89
CA VAL A 55 -9.75 -5.01 -14.11
C VAL A 55 -9.57 -3.56 -13.65
N PHE A 56 -8.35 -3.19 -13.23
CA PHE A 56 -8.07 -1.92 -12.57
C PHE A 56 -7.29 -0.93 -13.43
N GLY A 57 -6.87 -1.31 -14.65
CA GLY A 57 -6.11 -0.44 -15.55
C GLY A 57 -4.71 -0.08 -15.02
N VAL A 58 -4.24 -0.70 -13.94
CA VAL A 58 -2.90 -0.46 -13.42
C VAL A 58 -1.91 -1.36 -14.17
N PRO A 59 -0.90 -0.82 -14.87
CA PRO A 59 0.07 -1.60 -15.65
C PRO A 59 1.13 -2.26 -14.75
N ALA A 60 0.72 -2.88 -13.65
CA ALA A 60 1.60 -3.60 -12.74
C ALA A 60 2.12 -4.89 -13.40
N ARG A 61 3.41 -5.16 -13.20
CA ARG A 61 4.11 -6.37 -13.63
C ARG A 61 4.97 -6.89 -12.50
N LEU A 62 5.26 -8.19 -12.52
CA LEU A 62 6.20 -8.76 -11.57
C LEU A 62 7.60 -8.13 -11.80
N PRO A 63 8.26 -7.57 -10.77
CA PRO A 63 9.59 -7.02 -10.93
C PRO A 63 10.59 -8.12 -11.33
N SER A 64 11.58 -7.79 -12.16
CA SER A 64 12.66 -8.70 -12.57
C SER A 64 13.47 -9.20 -11.37
N ASN A 65 13.61 -8.36 -10.34
CA ASN A 65 14.19 -8.71 -9.05
C ASN A 65 13.14 -9.16 -8.01
N GLY A 66 11.95 -9.59 -8.46
CA GLY A 66 10.81 -9.88 -7.61
C GLY A 66 11.11 -10.91 -6.52
N GLU A 67 12.03 -11.85 -6.75
CA GLU A 67 12.52 -12.75 -5.70
C GLU A 67 13.13 -11.97 -4.53
N ARG A 68 14.05 -11.03 -4.75
CA ARG A 68 14.68 -10.26 -3.65
C ARG A 68 13.69 -9.38 -2.89
N VAL A 69 12.66 -8.90 -3.58
CA VAL A 69 11.65 -7.99 -3.02
C VAL A 69 10.54 -8.75 -2.27
N LEU A 70 10.17 -9.93 -2.75
CA LEU A 70 9.14 -10.79 -2.15
C LEU A 70 9.70 -11.80 -1.13
N SER A 71 11.01 -12.05 -1.18
CA SER A 71 11.77 -12.80 -0.18
C SER A 71 12.61 -11.86 0.70
N GLN A 72 13.70 -12.33 1.30
CA GLN A 72 14.53 -11.53 2.20
C GLN A 72 15.68 -10.83 1.44
N PRO A 73 16.04 -9.57 1.78
CA PRO A 73 15.56 -8.76 2.91
C PRO A 73 14.20 -8.07 2.69
N GLY A 74 13.63 -8.20 1.50
CA GLY A 74 12.33 -7.63 1.14
C GLY A 74 12.36 -6.10 1.10
N THR A 75 11.29 -5.48 1.59
CA THR A 75 11.07 -4.02 1.47
C THR A 75 11.44 -3.23 2.72
N ILE A 76 12.33 -3.73 3.59
CA ILE A 76 12.65 -3.06 4.88
C ILE A 76 13.13 -1.62 4.70
N ARG A 77 13.99 -1.32 3.71
CA ARG A 77 14.44 0.04 3.44
C ARG A 77 13.28 0.93 2.99
N ALA A 78 12.49 0.48 2.01
CA ALA A 78 11.34 1.23 1.51
C ALA A 78 10.30 1.53 2.60
N GLN A 79 9.98 0.54 3.42
CA GLN A 79 9.04 0.73 4.53
C GLN A 79 9.63 1.64 5.62
N SER A 80 10.93 1.56 5.91
CA SER A 80 11.57 2.44 6.90
C SER A 80 11.60 3.89 6.39
N PHE A 81 11.90 4.09 5.12
CA PHE A 81 11.84 5.39 4.45
C PHE A 81 10.44 6.01 4.57
N LEU A 82 9.39 5.24 4.27
CA LEU A 82 8.01 5.68 4.44
C LEU A 82 7.63 5.93 5.91
N ALA A 83 8.14 5.14 6.85
CA ALA A 83 7.89 5.35 8.28
C ALA A 83 8.55 6.64 8.81
N HIS A 84 9.74 6.99 8.31
CA HIS A 84 10.35 8.29 8.59
C HIS A 84 9.48 9.43 8.06
N ILE A 85 9.03 9.32 6.80
CA ILE A 85 8.14 10.30 6.19
C ILE A 85 6.84 10.42 7.01
N GLN A 86 6.25 9.31 7.44
CA GLN A 86 5.07 9.34 8.31
C GLN A 86 5.33 10.10 9.62
N LEU A 87 6.54 10.00 10.20
CA LEU A 87 6.89 10.65 11.45
C LEU A 87 7.14 12.16 11.31
N LYS A 88 7.85 12.57 10.26
CA LYS A 88 8.45 13.92 10.16
C LYS A 88 7.88 14.76 9.02
N HIS A 89 7.34 14.10 7.99
CA HIS A 89 6.95 14.70 6.71
C HIS A 89 5.64 14.07 6.19
N PRO A 90 4.57 13.95 7.01
CA PRO A 90 3.38 13.17 6.66
C PRO A 90 2.67 13.66 5.38
N GLU A 91 2.85 14.93 5.00
CA GLU A 91 2.37 15.52 3.76
C GLU A 91 2.92 14.83 2.50
N TRP A 92 4.12 14.24 2.59
CA TRP A 92 4.75 13.52 1.47
C TRP A 92 4.41 12.03 1.44
N LEU A 93 3.69 11.52 2.45
CA LEU A 93 3.53 10.08 2.63
C LEU A 93 2.72 9.43 1.51
N GLU A 94 1.63 10.04 1.07
CA GLU A 94 0.79 9.51 -0.01
C GLU A 94 1.57 9.46 -1.33
N VAL A 95 2.12 10.61 -1.77
CA VAL A 95 2.80 10.73 -3.06
C VAL A 95 4.03 9.83 -3.11
N THR A 96 4.80 9.76 -2.02
CA THR A 96 5.97 8.88 -1.95
C THR A 96 5.58 7.41 -1.99
N SER A 97 4.53 7.00 -1.26
CA SER A 97 4.05 5.61 -1.29
C SER A 97 3.63 5.18 -2.70
N ARG A 98 2.89 6.04 -3.40
CA ARG A 98 2.48 5.81 -4.79
C ARG A 98 3.69 5.74 -5.72
N PHE A 99 4.65 6.65 -5.56
CA PHE A 99 5.86 6.67 -6.39
C PHE A 99 6.69 5.41 -6.22
N LEU A 100 6.98 4.98 -4.97
CA LEU A 100 7.72 3.75 -4.70
C LEU A 100 7.01 2.53 -5.28
N TRP A 101 5.67 2.47 -5.16
CA TRP A 101 4.89 1.39 -5.74
C TRP A 101 5.00 1.35 -7.27
N LYS A 102 4.86 2.50 -7.96
CA LYS A 102 5.03 2.61 -9.41
C LYS A 102 6.47 2.27 -9.84
N ARG A 103 7.47 2.77 -9.13
CA ARG A 103 8.89 2.50 -9.39
C ARG A 103 9.17 1.00 -9.45
N LEU A 104 8.68 0.27 -8.46
CA LEU A 104 8.88 -1.18 -8.38
C LEU A 104 8.00 -1.95 -9.37
N TRP A 105 6.68 -1.75 -9.31
CA TRP A 105 5.71 -2.63 -9.98
C TRP A 105 5.41 -2.23 -11.43
N VAL A 106 5.72 -1.01 -11.85
CA VAL A 106 5.46 -0.53 -13.21
C VAL A 106 6.78 -0.32 -13.94
N GLN A 107 7.71 0.42 -13.34
CA GLN A 107 8.97 0.79 -13.99
C GLN A 107 10.05 -0.29 -13.90
N ASP A 108 9.85 -1.32 -13.08
CA ASP A 108 10.84 -2.38 -12.81
C ASP A 108 12.18 -1.81 -12.32
N LYS A 109 12.12 -0.79 -11.47
CA LYS A 109 13.28 -0.16 -10.84
C LYS A 109 13.43 -0.63 -9.39
N SER A 110 14.67 -0.73 -8.94
CA SER A 110 15.03 -1.24 -7.60
C SER A 110 14.60 -0.30 -6.47
N LEU A 111 14.48 -0.87 -5.26
CA LEU A 111 14.19 -0.21 -3.98
C LEU A 111 15.03 -0.83 -2.84
N LEU A 112 16.23 -1.31 -3.16
CA LEU A 112 17.05 -2.14 -2.28
C LEU A 112 18.31 -1.41 -1.81
N GLU A 113 18.80 -0.46 -2.59
CA GLU A 113 20.07 0.22 -2.36
C GLU A 113 19.83 1.70 -2.01
N GLU A 114 20.80 2.36 -1.37
CA GLU A 114 20.67 3.78 -1.01
C GLU A 114 20.50 4.70 -2.21
N GLU A 115 21.13 4.37 -3.32
CA GLU A 115 21.05 5.15 -4.56
C GLU A 115 19.61 5.17 -5.11
N ASP A 116 18.84 4.09 -4.90
CA ASP A 116 17.42 4.05 -5.27
C ASP A 116 16.63 5.16 -4.55
N PHE A 117 16.93 5.40 -3.27
CA PHE A 117 16.25 6.39 -2.45
C PHE A 117 16.76 7.82 -2.69
N LYS A 118 18.02 7.99 -3.11
CA LYS A 118 18.49 9.30 -3.58
C LYS A 118 17.76 9.75 -4.84
N GLU A 119 17.55 8.83 -5.79
CA GLU A 119 16.75 9.11 -6.98
C GLU A 119 15.31 9.48 -6.59
N VAL A 120 14.70 8.76 -5.65
CA VAL A 120 13.35 9.09 -5.13
C VAL A 120 13.31 10.49 -4.50
N ILE A 121 14.29 10.84 -3.65
CA ILE A 121 14.37 12.19 -3.05
C ILE A 121 14.47 13.25 -4.14
N SER A 122 15.32 13.05 -5.14
CA SER A 122 15.49 13.99 -6.24
C SER A 122 14.22 14.14 -7.08
N GLU A 123 13.62 13.04 -7.52
CA GLU A 123 12.45 13.02 -8.42
C GLU A 123 11.22 13.67 -7.79
N LEU A 124 11.03 13.45 -6.48
CA LEU A 124 9.89 14.01 -5.74
C LEU A 124 10.21 15.33 -5.03
N SER A 125 11.44 15.84 -5.16
CA SER A 125 11.93 17.02 -4.43
C SER A 125 11.69 16.92 -2.91
N LEU A 126 11.94 15.73 -2.34
CA LEU A 126 11.74 15.48 -0.91
C LEU A 126 12.84 16.16 -0.07
N PRO A 127 12.58 16.41 1.23
CA PRO A 127 13.60 16.87 2.16
C PRO A 127 14.82 15.93 2.19
N SER A 128 16.02 16.49 2.01
CA SER A 128 17.29 15.73 2.09
C SER A 128 17.61 15.19 3.48
N THR A 129 16.83 15.58 4.50
CA THR A 129 16.91 15.09 5.88
C THR A 129 16.35 13.68 6.04
N ILE A 130 15.61 13.16 5.05
CA ILE A 130 15.06 11.80 5.13
C ILE A 130 16.21 10.78 5.04
N PRO A 131 16.34 9.87 6.02
CA PRO A 131 17.41 8.90 6.06
C PRO A 131 17.25 7.84 4.96
N LEU A 132 18.33 7.58 4.23
CA LEU A 132 18.38 6.58 3.15
C LEU A 132 18.55 5.14 3.68
N LYS A 133 18.97 5.01 4.93
CA LYS A 133 19.11 3.75 5.67
C LYS A 133 18.06 3.71 6.79
N PRO A 134 17.56 2.52 7.19
CA PRO A 134 16.75 2.40 8.39
C PRO A 134 17.49 2.93 9.62
N ASP A 135 16.88 3.89 10.32
CA ASP A 135 17.35 4.41 11.60
C ASP A 135 16.42 3.94 12.74
N PHE A 136 16.80 4.30 13.98
CA PHE A 136 16.05 3.87 15.16
C PHE A 136 14.60 4.37 15.15
N ASP A 137 14.37 5.63 14.78
CA ASP A 137 13.04 6.25 14.77
C ASP A 137 12.12 5.57 13.74
N SER A 138 12.63 5.34 12.52
CA SER A 138 11.89 4.69 11.44
C SER A 138 11.52 3.25 11.78
N LEU A 139 12.48 2.49 12.32
CA LEU A 139 12.26 1.10 12.71
C LEU A 139 11.29 0.99 13.89
N SER A 140 11.40 1.88 14.87
CA SER A 140 10.48 1.95 16.01
C SER A 140 9.07 2.28 15.55
N LYS A 141 8.91 3.23 14.62
CA LYS A 141 7.60 3.56 14.05
C LYS A 141 7.01 2.40 13.25
N LEU A 142 7.80 1.73 12.41
CA LEU A 142 7.35 0.53 11.71
C LEU A 142 6.87 -0.54 12.68
N LYS A 143 7.65 -0.81 13.74
CA LYS A 143 7.27 -1.82 14.73
C LYS A 143 5.97 -1.45 15.45
N ALA A 144 5.77 -0.17 15.74
CA ALA A 144 4.51 0.33 16.33
C ALA A 144 3.33 0.12 15.39
N ASN A 145 3.45 0.51 14.11
CA ASN A 145 2.40 0.31 13.10
C ASN A 145 2.08 -1.18 12.91
N GLU A 146 3.11 -2.04 12.83
CA GLU A 146 2.95 -3.49 12.68
C GLU A 146 2.26 -4.12 13.90
N THR A 147 2.61 -3.66 15.10
CA THR A 147 1.97 -4.14 16.35
C THR A 147 0.51 -3.71 16.43
N GLU A 148 0.20 -2.48 16.03
CA GLU A 148 -1.16 -2.00 15.95
C GLU A 148 -1.98 -2.80 14.94
N ALA A 149 -1.43 -3.04 13.74
CA ALA A 149 -2.09 -3.83 12.71
C ALA A 149 -2.38 -5.25 13.21
N VAL A 150 -1.42 -5.94 13.82
CA VAL A 150 -1.61 -7.29 14.38
C VAL A 150 -2.68 -7.30 15.48
N LYS A 151 -2.68 -6.31 16.38
CA LYS A 151 -3.73 -6.17 17.41
C LYS A 151 -5.12 -6.00 16.81
N ALA A 152 -5.23 -5.33 15.67
CA ALA A 152 -6.47 -5.20 14.91
C ALA A 152 -6.83 -6.45 14.08
N GLY A 153 -6.04 -7.52 14.15
CA GLY A 153 -6.28 -8.78 13.43
C GLY A 153 -5.54 -8.89 12.10
N ALA A 154 -4.52 -8.06 11.85
CA ALA A 154 -3.74 -8.16 10.62
C ALA A 154 -2.77 -9.36 10.63
N PHE A 155 -2.87 -10.26 9.65
CA PHE A 155 -1.88 -11.32 9.37
C PHE A 155 -1.19 -11.18 7.99
N ALA A 156 -1.70 -10.30 7.13
CA ALA A 156 -1.17 -10.03 5.80
C ALA A 156 -1.51 -8.58 5.37
N THR A 157 -1.08 -8.19 4.18
CA THR A 157 -1.38 -6.90 3.55
C THR A 157 -1.99 -7.08 2.16
N PRO A 158 -2.82 -6.13 1.67
CA PRO A 158 -3.26 -4.92 2.36
C PRO A 158 -4.29 -5.23 3.46
N PHE A 159 -4.27 -4.41 4.51
CA PHE A 159 -5.22 -4.45 5.61
C PHE A 159 -5.67 -3.02 5.92
N CYS A 160 -6.95 -2.83 6.19
CA CYS A 160 -7.48 -1.54 6.61
C CYS A 160 -8.40 -1.70 7.81
N ILE A 161 -8.39 -0.71 8.70
CA ILE A 161 -9.36 -0.55 9.78
C ILE A 161 -10.34 0.53 9.32
N VAL A 162 -11.63 0.24 9.41
CA VAL A 162 -12.69 1.23 9.18
C VAL A 162 -13.33 1.53 10.52
N ASP A 163 -13.21 2.77 10.94
CA ASP A 163 -13.87 3.32 12.13
C ASP A 163 -15.10 4.11 11.68
N ASN A 164 -16.28 3.71 12.13
CA ASN A 164 -17.52 4.46 11.93
C ASN A 164 -18.24 4.71 13.27
N GLU A 165 -19.43 5.30 13.23
CA GLU A 165 -20.19 5.67 14.44
C GLU A 165 -20.58 4.47 15.32
N PHE A 166 -20.60 3.26 14.75
CA PHE A 166 -21.11 2.05 15.40
C PHE A 166 -20.00 1.05 15.75
N GLU A 167 -18.98 0.92 14.91
CA GLU A 167 -17.93 -0.09 15.07
C GLU A 167 -16.57 0.34 14.51
N SER A 168 -15.53 -0.35 15.00
CA SER A 168 -14.18 -0.36 14.45
C SER A 168 -13.88 -1.78 13.99
N ALA A 169 -13.65 -1.97 12.69
CA ALA A 169 -13.49 -3.30 12.11
C ALA A 169 -12.34 -3.37 11.09
N GLY A 170 -11.60 -4.48 11.13
CA GLY A 170 -10.47 -4.77 10.25
C GLY A 170 -10.85 -5.59 9.02
N TYR A 171 -10.28 -5.27 7.86
CA TYR A 171 -10.52 -5.95 6.58
C TYR A 171 -9.23 -6.26 5.83
N HIS A 172 -9.14 -7.49 5.31
CA HIS A 172 -7.99 -8.02 4.57
C HIS A 172 -8.26 -8.10 3.08
N GLY A 173 -7.30 -7.68 2.25
CA GLY A 173 -7.33 -7.94 0.82
C GLY A 173 -8.10 -6.89 0.01
N VAL A 174 -7.66 -6.70 -1.23
CA VAL A 174 -8.22 -5.69 -2.15
C VAL A 174 -9.66 -6.01 -2.57
N ASP A 175 -10.02 -7.29 -2.55
CA ASP A 175 -11.34 -7.86 -2.87
C ASP A 175 -12.43 -7.50 -1.85
N ARG A 176 -12.05 -7.05 -0.64
CA ARG A 176 -12.99 -6.55 0.37
C ARG A 176 -13.46 -5.12 0.14
N TRP A 177 -13.02 -4.47 -0.94
CA TRP A 177 -13.40 -3.10 -1.26
C TRP A 177 -14.91 -2.82 -1.16
N PRO A 178 -15.83 -3.67 -1.68
CA PRO A 178 -17.27 -3.38 -1.56
C PRO A 178 -17.77 -3.30 -0.11
N ILE A 179 -17.21 -4.12 0.79
CA ILE A 179 -17.55 -4.10 2.21
C ILE A 179 -16.95 -2.85 2.86
N VAL A 180 -15.68 -2.58 2.59
CA VAL A 180 -14.97 -1.38 3.09
C VAL A 180 -15.69 -0.10 2.66
N ALA A 181 -16.10 0.00 1.41
CA ALA A 181 -16.81 1.17 0.88
C ALA A 181 -18.16 1.39 1.57
N LYS A 182 -18.93 0.32 1.80
CA LYS A 182 -20.17 0.39 2.57
C LYS A 182 -19.93 0.85 4.00
N GLN A 183 -18.94 0.28 4.68
CA GLN A 183 -18.64 0.62 6.07
C GLN A 183 -18.07 2.02 6.25
N ALA A 184 -17.38 2.53 5.24
CA ALA A 184 -16.92 3.91 5.15
C ALA A 184 -18.03 4.89 4.69
N GLY A 185 -19.28 4.43 4.52
CA GLY A 185 -20.42 5.24 4.11
C GLY A 185 -20.36 5.76 2.67
N LEU A 186 -19.50 5.18 1.82
CA LEU A 186 -19.32 5.58 0.42
C LEU A 186 -20.44 5.06 -0.49
N ASP A 187 -21.21 4.07 -0.04
CA ASP A 187 -22.31 3.46 -0.79
C ASP A 187 -23.58 4.35 -0.90
N LYS A 188 -23.70 5.39 -0.06
CA LYS A 188 -24.91 6.24 0.01
C LYS A 188 -25.00 7.30 -1.09
N VAL A 189 -23.90 7.70 -1.72
CA VAL A 189 -23.87 8.85 -2.68
C VAL A 189 -24.01 8.43 -4.15
N HIS A 190 -23.75 7.17 -4.48
CA HIS A 190 -23.91 6.68 -5.86
C HIS A 190 -24.70 5.37 -5.88
N ARG A 191 -25.93 5.43 -6.40
CA ARG A 191 -26.70 4.26 -6.82
C ARG A 191 -25.89 3.49 -7.86
N GLY A 192 -25.12 2.49 -7.44
CA GLY A 192 -24.37 1.59 -8.33
C GLY A 192 -22.86 1.50 -8.12
N PHE A 193 -22.40 1.33 -6.88
CA PHE A 193 -20.98 1.05 -6.56
C PHE A 193 -20.45 -0.31 -7.05
N TYR A 194 -21.28 -1.11 -7.74
CA TYR A 194 -20.93 -2.44 -8.24
C TYR A 194 -20.67 -2.53 -9.75
N SER A 195 -20.72 -1.42 -10.48
CA SER A 195 -20.27 -1.46 -11.88
C SER A 195 -18.80 -1.09 -11.99
N LEU A 196 -18.02 -1.93 -12.67
CA LEU A 196 -16.66 -1.60 -13.14
C LEU A 196 -16.57 -0.22 -13.80
N LYS A 197 -17.68 0.33 -14.31
CA LYS A 197 -17.74 1.67 -14.91
C LYS A 197 -17.59 2.81 -13.90
N VAL A 198 -18.22 2.74 -12.72
CA VAL A 198 -18.05 3.76 -11.67
C VAL A 198 -16.66 3.63 -11.03
N PHE A 199 -16.17 2.40 -10.90
CA PHE A 199 -14.80 2.10 -10.52
C PHE A 199 -13.78 2.79 -11.44
N ASN A 200 -13.90 2.58 -12.75
CA ASN A 200 -13.02 3.19 -13.74
C ASN A 200 -13.17 4.71 -13.72
N HIS A 201 -14.38 5.25 -13.60
CA HIS A 201 -14.59 6.70 -13.55
C HIS A 201 -13.88 7.40 -12.36
N LEU A 202 -13.92 6.82 -11.17
CA LEU A 202 -13.23 7.38 -10.00
C LEU A 202 -11.71 7.21 -10.10
N PHE A 203 -11.25 6.11 -10.67
CA PHE A 203 -9.83 5.87 -10.92
C PHE A 203 -9.27 6.82 -12.00
N ASP A 204 -9.98 7.00 -13.11
CA ASP A 204 -9.61 7.90 -14.21
C ASP A 204 -9.58 9.35 -13.73
N LYS A 205 -10.60 9.81 -12.97
CA LYS A 205 -10.57 11.14 -12.33
C LYS A 205 -9.42 11.31 -11.34
N ALA A 206 -9.04 10.25 -10.62
CA ALA A 206 -7.90 10.31 -9.71
C ALA A 206 -6.58 10.41 -10.47
N LEU A 207 -6.44 9.79 -11.64
CA LEU A 207 -5.28 9.94 -12.51
C LEU A 207 -5.20 11.34 -13.12
N GLU A 208 -6.31 11.90 -13.58
CA GLU A 208 -6.40 13.28 -14.13
C GLU A 208 -6.03 14.34 -13.08
N ALA A 209 -6.43 14.15 -11.82
CA ALA A 209 -6.11 15.06 -10.72
C ALA A 209 -4.68 14.90 -10.18
N SER A 210 -3.92 13.91 -10.68
CA SER A 210 -2.54 13.61 -10.25
C SER A 210 -1.50 13.99 -11.32
N GLY A 211 -1.92 14.69 -12.38
CA GLY A 211 -1.06 15.29 -13.40
C GLY A 211 -0.69 16.73 -13.06
#